data_AF-A0A453NHQ0-F1
#
_entry.id   AF-A0A453NHQ0-F1
#
_cell.length_a   1.000
_cell.length_b   1.000
_cell.length_c   1.000
_cell.angle_alpha   90.00
_cell.angle_beta   90.00
_cell.angle_gamma   90.00
#
_symmetry.space_group_name_H-M   'P 1'
#
loop_
_entity.id
_entity.type
_entity.pdbx_description
1 polymer ?
#
loop_
_entity_poly.entity_id
_entity_poly.type
_entity_poly.pdbx_seq_one_letter_code
_entity_poly.pdbx_strand_id
1 'polypeptide(L)'
;MHACTHCHPEEVTCSDASFVLLMFHHVQLPTDAWNDGRYTVGAQLQVTLALEPRFKRSVTYDYRDDSTFQDDFADHAARHEFADIAWYPSQHQAVYRLDDRAPLNATGDGVNDFIGFRSTLIAVSQGVRALETALEGSRNVKGKCAMATAEIAAKRLIGNGLRRKDGQLFTGYPVVGFQGKMQTSGSCAHSAASSPLKACAWDPRFKGLFFYESTAVFSPARFRSFILDVKKLRDLDPDNMCGVDVYNGLLVRFVRRSEAWLGQPEDSVVVDFNYYRAADPSAARLSQDVWEEVEQLAFVKHGARPHWAKNRMVAFRGVQGKYPGWARFAAAKRQLDPRGLFDSPWSDDVVGGKELSKDDGCALDGRCVCSEDRHCSPGQGYYCRTGLVFTEARVCRYSASQLV
;
A
#
# COMPACT_ATOMS: atom_id res chain seq x y z
N MET A 1 6.29 -8.27 2.30
CA MET A 1 5.55 -7.60 1.22
C MET A 1 6.48 -6.58 0.57
N HIS A 2 7.13 -6.93 -0.53
CA HIS A 2 7.56 -5.99 -1.56
C HIS A 2 7.60 -6.74 -2.88
N ALA A 3 6.97 -6.15 -3.89
CA ALA A 3 6.90 -6.65 -5.25
C ALA A 3 7.97 -5.94 -6.08
N CYS A 4 8.83 -6.67 -6.80
CA CYS A 4 9.59 -6.05 -7.89
C CYS A 4 8.63 -5.65 -9.00
N THR A 5 8.80 -4.44 -9.51
CA THR A 5 7.96 -3.83 -10.55
C THR A 5 8.68 -3.80 -11.90
N HIS A 6 9.18 -4.95 -12.34
CA HIS A 6 9.66 -5.13 -13.72
C HIS A 6 8.95 -6.33 -14.33
N CYS A 7 8.21 -6.08 -15.41
CA CYS A 7 7.76 -7.11 -16.35
C CYS A 7 8.40 -6.74 -17.70
N HIS A 8 9.20 -7.64 -18.28
CA HIS A 8 9.95 -7.42 -19.54
C HIS A 8 9.03 -7.73 -20.74
N PRO A 9 9.17 -7.06 -21.91
CA PRO A 9 8.18 -7.14 -23.00
C PRO A 9 8.07 -8.49 -23.72
N GLU A 10 8.94 -9.46 -23.44
CA GLU A 10 8.96 -10.78 -24.10
C GLU A 10 8.72 -11.94 -23.12
N GLU A 11 8.63 -11.69 -21.81
CA GLU A 11 8.55 -12.73 -20.78
C GLU A 11 7.74 -12.27 -19.57
N VAL A 12 6.74 -13.07 -19.16
CA VAL A 12 5.90 -12.79 -17.99
C VAL A 12 6.68 -13.11 -16.71
N THR A 13 7.53 -12.19 -16.27
CA THR A 13 8.04 -12.14 -14.90
C THR A 13 7.34 -11.01 -14.17
N CYS A 14 6.52 -11.33 -13.18
CA CYS A 14 6.00 -10.33 -12.25
C CYS A 14 6.10 -10.93 -10.83
N SER A 15 6.97 -10.37 -9.98
CA SER A 15 7.11 -10.81 -8.60
C SER A 15 6.19 -9.99 -7.73
N ASP A 16 4.95 -10.43 -7.59
CA ASP A 16 4.04 -9.91 -6.59
C ASP A 16 3.38 -11.12 -5.95
N ALA A 17 3.57 -11.28 -4.64
CA ALA A 17 3.21 -12.51 -3.90
C ALA A 17 1.69 -12.77 -3.88
N SER A 18 0.91 -11.85 -4.43
CA SER A 18 -0.55 -11.89 -4.57
C SER A 18 -1.01 -12.24 -5.98
N PHE A 19 -0.09 -12.23 -6.95
CA PHE A 19 -0.37 -12.41 -8.37
C PHE A 19 -0.24 -13.86 -8.85
N VAL A 20 0.37 -14.71 -8.02
CA VAL A 20 0.70 -16.10 -8.35
C VAL A 20 -0.54 -16.96 -8.64
N LEU A 21 -1.75 -16.51 -8.29
CA LEU A 21 -2.98 -17.29 -8.48
C LEU A 21 -3.84 -16.90 -9.69
N LEU A 22 -3.56 -15.77 -10.34
CA LEU A 22 -4.44 -15.17 -11.34
C LEU A 22 -3.80 -15.06 -12.74
N MET A 23 -2.64 -15.69 -12.92
CA MET A 23 -1.77 -15.47 -14.07
C MET A 23 -1.21 -16.78 -14.60
N PHE A 24 -1.96 -17.57 -15.38
CA PHE A 24 -1.29 -18.56 -16.22
C PHE A 24 -1.93 -18.68 -17.60
N HIS A 25 -1.09 -18.48 -18.62
CA HIS A 25 -1.40 -18.70 -20.03
C HIS A 25 -1.18 -20.17 -20.43
N HIS A 26 -0.51 -20.98 -19.60
CA HIS A 26 -0.39 -22.44 -19.70
C HIS A 26 -0.09 -23.04 -18.32
N VAL A 27 -0.96 -23.93 -17.81
CA VAL A 27 -0.66 -24.80 -16.67
C VAL A 27 -0.74 -26.25 -17.16
N GLN A 28 0.38 -26.97 -17.13
CA GLN A 28 0.38 -28.44 -17.14
C GLN A 28 0.46 -28.90 -15.68
N LEU A 29 -0.61 -29.52 -15.19
CA LEU A 29 -0.66 -30.10 -13.85
C LEU A 29 -0.23 -31.58 -13.94
N PRO A 30 0.80 -32.02 -13.19
CA PRO A 30 1.04 -33.44 -12.96
C PRO A 30 -0.12 -34.03 -12.15
N THR A 31 -0.62 -35.18 -12.56
CA THR A 31 -1.46 -36.03 -11.73
C THR A 31 -0.63 -36.52 -10.55
N ASP A 32 -1.18 -36.39 -9.33
CA ASP A 32 -0.76 -37.04 -8.08
C ASP A 32 -0.01 -36.16 -7.06
N ALA A 33 -0.77 -35.49 -6.18
CA ALA A 33 -0.50 -35.38 -4.74
C ALA A 33 -1.49 -34.39 -4.08
N TRP A 34 -2.52 -34.91 -3.41
CA TRP A 34 -3.45 -34.12 -2.59
C TRP A 34 -3.12 -34.32 -1.11
N ASN A 35 -2.71 -33.26 -0.42
CA ASN A 35 -3.07 -33.02 0.98
C ASN A 35 -2.65 -31.62 1.43
N ASP A 36 -3.59 -30.99 2.13
CA ASP A 36 -3.54 -29.74 2.90
C ASP A 36 -3.81 -28.42 2.14
N GLY A 37 -4.83 -27.72 2.63
CA GLY A 37 -5.55 -26.65 1.94
C GLY A 37 -5.11 -25.25 2.36
N ARG A 38 -5.25 -24.31 1.41
CA ARG A 38 -5.53 -22.86 1.55
C ARG A 38 -5.08 -22.08 0.31
N TYR A 39 -5.68 -22.26 -0.87
CA TYR A 39 -5.48 -21.33 -2.00
C TYR A 39 -6.69 -21.34 -2.95
N THR A 40 -7.08 -20.17 -3.47
CA THR A 40 -8.17 -19.98 -4.46
C THR A 40 -7.85 -20.48 -5.89
N VAL A 41 -6.72 -21.17 -6.07
CA VAL A 41 -6.42 -22.17 -7.13
C VAL A 41 -5.32 -23.07 -6.55
N GLY A 42 -5.68 -24.23 -6.00
CA GLY A 42 -4.72 -25.16 -5.38
C GLY A 42 -4.11 -26.12 -6.40
N ALA A 43 -2.84 -25.89 -6.73
CA ALA A 43 -1.94 -26.90 -7.27
C ALA A 43 -0.55 -26.65 -6.67
N GLN A 44 0.28 -27.68 -6.50
CA GLN A 44 1.71 -27.47 -6.30
C GLN A 44 2.24 -26.66 -7.48
N LEU A 45 2.39 -25.36 -7.26
CA LEU A 45 2.77 -24.43 -8.30
C LEU A 45 4.29 -24.28 -8.27
N GLN A 46 4.95 -25.08 -9.08
CA GLN A 46 6.34 -24.83 -9.41
C GLN A 46 6.39 -23.75 -10.49
N VAL A 47 6.84 -22.55 -10.12
CA VAL A 47 7.07 -21.45 -11.06
C VAL A 47 8.55 -21.38 -11.38
N THR A 48 8.89 -21.31 -12.66
CA THR A 48 10.23 -20.98 -13.13
C THR A 48 10.27 -19.52 -13.53
N LEU A 49 11.24 -18.77 -13.00
CA LEU A 49 11.42 -17.35 -13.27
C LEU A 49 12.73 -17.14 -14.02
N ALA A 50 12.70 -16.29 -15.05
CA ALA A 50 13.91 -15.79 -15.68
C ALA A 50 14.69 -14.91 -14.69
N LEU A 51 16.02 -15.03 -14.69
CA LEU A 51 16.91 -14.25 -13.83
C LEU A 51 17.76 -13.32 -14.67
N GLU A 52 17.83 -12.06 -14.26
CA GLU A 52 18.76 -11.10 -14.85
C GLU A 52 20.18 -11.29 -14.30
N PRO A 53 21.21 -10.92 -15.09
CA PRO A 53 22.58 -10.82 -14.59
C PRO A 53 22.67 -9.89 -13.37
N ARG A 54 23.52 -10.23 -12.41
CA ARG A 54 23.71 -9.42 -11.20
C ARG A 54 24.32 -8.05 -11.54
N PHE A 55 23.83 -7.01 -10.90
CA PHE A 55 24.38 -5.65 -10.95
C PHE A 55 24.34 -4.97 -9.56
N LYS A 56 24.92 -3.77 -9.46
CA LYS A 56 24.79 -2.91 -8.27
C LYS A 56 23.78 -1.79 -8.56
N ARG A 57 23.20 -1.22 -7.52
CA ARG A 57 22.34 -0.02 -7.58
C ARG A 57 23.01 1.12 -6.85
N SER A 58 22.77 2.35 -7.30
CA SER A 58 23.22 3.59 -6.66
C SER A 58 22.00 4.39 -6.26
N VAL A 59 21.78 4.56 -4.95
CA VAL A 59 20.53 5.14 -4.41
C VAL A 59 20.79 6.46 -3.70
N THR A 60 20.01 7.49 -4.05
CA THR A 60 19.95 8.79 -3.37
C THR A 60 18.49 9.18 -3.13
N TYR A 61 18.17 9.68 -1.93
CA TYR A 61 16.89 10.34 -1.68
C TYR A 61 17.06 11.84 -1.77
N ASP A 62 16.24 12.46 -2.62
CA ASP A 62 16.18 13.90 -2.81
C ASP A 62 14.88 14.46 -2.24
N TYR A 63 15.00 15.32 -1.24
CA TYR A 63 13.88 15.87 -0.48
C TYR A 63 13.50 17.23 -1.05
N ARG A 64 12.28 17.35 -1.58
CA ARG A 64 11.80 18.53 -2.29
C ARG A 64 10.47 19.01 -1.72
N ASP A 65 10.15 20.26 -1.97
CA ASP A 65 8.78 20.76 -1.88
C ASP A 65 7.90 20.07 -2.93
N ASP A 66 6.61 19.87 -2.63
CA ASP A 66 5.70 19.13 -3.50
C ASP A 66 5.04 19.95 -4.62
N SER A 67 5.37 21.24 -4.78
CA SER A 67 4.73 22.16 -5.73
C SER A 67 4.67 21.64 -7.17
N THR A 68 5.70 20.93 -7.63
CA THR A 68 5.79 20.38 -9.01
C THR A 68 5.42 18.91 -9.13
N PHE A 69 5.11 18.24 -8.02
CA PHE A 69 4.95 16.78 -7.97
C PHE A 69 3.93 16.21 -8.96
N GLN A 70 2.80 16.90 -9.16
CA GLN A 70 1.77 16.49 -10.12
C GLN A 70 2.25 16.52 -11.58
N ASP A 71 3.33 17.25 -11.88
CA ASP A 71 3.81 17.51 -13.23
C ASP A 71 5.12 16.76 -13.54
N ASP A 72 5.99 16.55 -12.55
CA ASP A 72 7.34 16.00 -12.78
C ASP A 72 7.49 14.50 -12.46
N PHE A 73 6.47 13.84 -11.90
CA PHE A 73 6.55 12.42 -11.51
C PHE A 73 6.88 11.50 -12.68
N ALA A 74 6.34 11.79 -13.87
CA ALA A 74 6.52 10.97 -15.06
C ALA A 74 7.95 11.09 -15.60
N ASP A 75 8.50 12.31 -15.62
CA ASP A 75 9.89 12.56 -16.00
C ASP A 75 10.88 11.95 -15.02
N HIS A 76 10.52 11.86 -13.73
CA HIS A 76 11.33 11.13 -12.76
C HIS A 76 11.33 9.62 -13.05
N ALA A 77 10.17 9.03 -13.29
CA ALA A 77 10.03 7.61 -13.65
C ALA A 77 10.76 7.24 -14.95
N ALA A 78 10.80 8.16 -15.93
CA ALA A 78 11.51 7.94 -17.18
C ALA A 78 13.04 8.03 -17.03
N ARG A 79 13.53 8.83 -16.06
CA ARG A 79 14.96 9.05 -15.85
C ARG A 79 15.63 8.01 -14.97
N HIS A 80 14.90 7.37 -14.06
CA HIS A 80 15.47 6.39 -13.13
C HIS A 80 14.77 5.05 -13.22
N GLU A 81 15.55 3.98 -13.41
CA GLU A 81 15.01 2.63 -13.64
C GLU A 81 14.19 2.10 -12.46
N PHE A 82 14.58 2.47 -11.23
CA PHE A 82 13.91 2.05 -10.00
C PHE A 82 13.34 3.24 -9.21
N ALA A 83 12.83 4.24 -9.93
CA ALA A 83 12.19 5.42 -9.36
C ALA A 83 11.06 5.06 -8.39
N ASP A 84 11.05 5.73 -7.24
CA ASP A 84 9.93 5.78 -6.29
C ASP A 84 9.79 7.21 -5.77
N ILE A 85 8.60 7.63 -5.37
CA ILE A 85 8.37 8.92 -4.70
C ILE A 85 7.57 8.69 -3.42
N ALA A 86 8.05 9.16 -2.28
CA ALA A 86 7.24 9.24 -1.05
C ALA A 86 6.70 10.67 -0.90
N TRP A 87 5.39 10.85 -1.04
CA TRP A 87 4.74 12.15 -0.90
C TRP A 87 4.09 12.30 0.47
N TYR A 88 4.50 13.33 1.20
CA TYR A 88 4.05 13.67 2.55
C TYR A 88 3.18 14.93 2.52
N PRO A 89 1.89 14.79 2.20
CA PRO A 89 1.01 15.93 1.96
C PRO A 89 0.89 16.89 3.14
N SER A 90 0.91 16.44 4.41
CA SER A 90 0.74 17.38 5.53
C SER A 90 1.96 18.29 5.71
N GLN A 91 3.10 17.94 5.10
CA GLN A 91 4.37 18.65 5.20
C GLN A 91 4.78 19.31 3.89
N HIS A 92 3.92 19.29 2.87
CA HIS A 92 4.20 19.84 1.53
C HIS A 92 5.50 19.29 0.92
N GLN A 93 5.86 18.04 1.23
CA GLN A 93 7.17 17.48 0.87
C GLN A 93 7.03 16.22 0.03
N ALA A 94 7.85 16.09 -1.02
CA ALA A 94 7.99 14.87 -1.80
C ALA A 94 9.46 14.42 -1.80
N VAL A 95 9.68 13.13 -1.55
CA VAL A 95 11.01 12.52 -1.49
C VAL A 95 11.19 11.63 -2.70
N TYR A 96 12.04 12.05 -3.62
CA TYR A 96 12.33 11.38 -4.88
C TYR A 96 13.48 10.40 -4.68
N ARG A 97 13.29 9.15 -5.10
CA ARG A 97 14.32 8.11 -5.08
C ARG A 97 15.03 8.07 -6.42
N LEU A 98 16.22 8.65 -6.47
CA LEU A 98 17.14 8.50 -7.60
C LEU A 98 17.82 7.15 -7.45
N ASP A 99 17.49 6.20 -8.31
CA ASP A 99 17.93 4.82 -8.17
C ASP A 99 18.13 4.16 -9.53
N ASP A 100 19.40 3.94 -9.83
CA ASP A 100 19.89 3.51 -11.13
C ASP A 100 20.86 2.35 -11.01
N ARG A 101 21.02 1.62 -12.13
CA ARG A 101 22.07 0.62 -12.28
C ARG A 101 23.45 1.25 -12.13
N ALA A 102 24.31 0.53 -11.44
CA ALA A 102 25.73 0.77 -11.31
C ALA A 102 26.50 -0.50 -11.74
N PRO A 103 27.68 -0.34 -12.35
CA PRO A 103 28.49 -1.47 -12.77
C PRO A 103 28.94 -2.31 -11.56
N LEU A 104 29.24 -3.58 -11.78
CA LEU A 104 29.65 -4.50 -10.71
C LEU A 104 30.91 -4.05 -9.97
N ASN A 105 31.81 -3.33 -10.65
CA ASN A 105 33.04 -2.78 -10.07
C ASN A 105 32.82 -1.47 -9.30
N ALA A 106 31.60 -0.92 -9.26
CA ALA A 106 31.29 0.26 -8.46
C ALA A 106 31.55 -0.01 -6.96
N THR A 107 32.20 0.95 -6.31
CA THR A 107 32.57 0.83 -4.89
C THR A 107 31.35 0.94 -3.98
N GLY A 108 31.22 0.02 -3.02
CA GLY A 108 30.15 0.02 -2.02
C GLY A 108 29.49 -1.34 -1.86
N ASP A 109 29.13 -1.69 -0.63
CA ASP A 109 28.43 -2.93 -0.26
C ASP A 109 27.12 -2.60 0.47
N GLY A 110 26.46 -1.54 0.01
CA GLY A 110 25.27 -1.00 0.61
C GLY A 110 24.14 -2.02 0.71
N VAL A 111 23.30 -1.82 1.72
CA VAL A 111 22.11 -2.64 1.95
C VAL A 111 20.92 -1.75 2.25
N ASN A 112 19.73 -2.23 1.90
CA ASN A 112 18.49 -1.64 2.35
C ASN A 112 17.92 -2.48 3.50
N ASP A 113 17.96 -1.94 4.70
CA ASP A 113 17.26 -2.52 5.84
C ASP A 113 16.18 -1.53 6.22
N PHE A 114 15.08 -1.45 5.45
CA PHE A 114 14.01 -0.47 5.67
C PHE A 114 13.51 -0.52 7.12
N ILE A 115 13.37 0.64 7.76
CA ILE A 115 13.09 0.73 9.19
C ILE A 115 11.78 0.05 9.61
N GLY A 116 10.77 0.08 8.74
CA GLY A 116 9.51 -0.58 9.00
C GLY A 116 9.64 -2.10 9.07
N PHE A 117 10.65 -2.69 8.43
CA PHE A 117 10.81 -4.15 8.30
C PHE A 117 12.01 -4.72 9.08
N ARG A 118 12.50 -3.96 10.05
CA ARG A 118 13.52 -4.41 11.00
C ARG A 118 12.88 -5.13 12.18
N SER A 119 13.61 -6.08 12.76
CA SER A 119 13.30 -6.53 14.11
C SER A 119 13.58 -5.39 15.09
N THR A 120 12.57 -4.98 15.85
CA THR A 120 12.65 -3.87 16.80
C THR A 120 12.32 -4.36 18.20
N LEU A 121 12.69 -3.58 19.22
CA LEU A 121 12.32 -3.90 20.60
C LEU A 121 10.80 -3.90 20.73
N ILE A 122 10.24 -4.97 21.30
CA ILE A 122 8.79 -5.13 21.47
C ILE A 122 8.19 -3.91 22.20
N ALA A 123 8.87 -3.43 23.25
CA ALA A 123 8.46 -2.26 24.02
C ALA A 123 8.38 -0.98 23.16
N VAL A 124 9.26 -0.82 22.16
CA VAL A 124 9.23 0.34 21.25
C VAL A 124 8.00 0.27 20.35
N SER A 125 7.74 -0.87 19.71
CA SER A 125 6.54 -1.04 18.87
C SER A 125 5.24 -0.86 19.65
N GLN A 126 5.16 -1.44 20.86
CA GLN A 126 3.99 -1.26 21.73
C GLN A 126 3.84 0.19 22.17
N GLY A 127 4.93 0.87 22.51
CA GLY A 127 4.92 2.28 22.92
C GLY A 127 4.45 3.21 21.79
N VAL A 128 5.00 3.05 20.57
CA VAL A 128 4.57 3.79 19.38
C VAL A 128 3.10 3.55 19.10
N ARG A 129 2.64 2.29 19.16
CA ARG A 129 1.23 1.97 18.93
C ARG A 129 0.31 2.57 20.00
N ALA A 130 0.71 2.49 21.27
CA ALA A 130 -0.06 3.01 22.39
C ALA A 130 -0.19 4.53 22.30
N LEU A 131 0.90 5.23 21.95
CA LEU A 131 0.89 6.67 21.70
C LEU A 131 -0.06 7.01 20.56
N GLU A 132 0.05 6.34 19.42
CA GLU A 132 -0.82 6.57 18.27
C GLU A 132 -2.29 6.36 18.64
N THR A 133 -2.61 5.28 19.36
CA THR A 133 -3.96 4.96 19.81
C THR A 133 -4.51 6.01 20.79
N ALA A 134 -3.67 6.54 21.68
CA ALA A 134 -4.05 7.60 22.60
C ALA A 134 -4.35 8.92 21.86
N LEU A 135 -3.55 9.24 20.83
CA LEU A 135 -3.79 10.42 19.98
C LEU A 135 -5.10 10.29 19.19
N GLU A 136 -5.38 9.11 18.64
CA GLU A 136 -6.64 8.80 17.95
C GLU A 136 -7.84 8.94 18.90
N GLY A 137 -7.79 8.30 20.07
CA GLY A 137 -8.88 8.32 21.05
C GLY A 137 -9.12 9.69 21.70
N SER A 138 -8.07 10.50 21.90
CA SER A 138 -8.19 11.89 22.38
C SER A 138 -8.47 12.89 21.27
N ARG A 139 -8.55 12.43 20.02
CA ARG A 139 -8.75 13.24 18.81
C ARG A 139 -7.71 14.36 18.67
N ASN A 140 -6.48 14.07 19.07
CA ASN A 140 -5.38 15.03 19.10
C ASN A 140 -4.62 15.05 17.76
N VAL A 141 -5.17 15.81 16.81
CA VAL A 141 -4.59 15.99 15.47
C VAL A 141 -3.19 16.59 15.54
N LYS A 142 -2.97 17.61 16.38
CA LYS A 142 -1.65 18.26 16.52
C LYS A 142 -0.57 17.29 17.01
N GLY A 143 -0.92 16.41 17.94
CA GLY A 143 -0.02 15.34 18.39
C GLY A 143 0.28 14.32 17.29
N LYS A 144 -0.71 14.00 16.44
CA LYS A 144 -0.50 13.16 15.24
C LYS A 144 0.47 13.82 14.26
N CYS A 145 0.35 15.12 14.05
CA CYS A 145 1.29 15.88 13.21
C CYS A 145 2.70 15.95 13.80
N ALA A 146 2.84 16.15 15.11
CA ALA A 146 4.14 16.10 15.76
C ALA A 146 4.82 14.72 15.59
N MET A 147 4.04 13.64 15.70
CA MET A 147 4.50 12.27 15.43
C MET A 147 4.94 12.09 13.97
N ALA A 148 4.18 12.60 13.01
CA ALA A 148 4.53 12.55 11.58
C ALA A 148 5.85 13.29 11.29
N THR A 149 6.01 14.50 11.81
CA THR A 149 7.24 15.29 11.67
C THR A 149 8.45 14.55 12.25
N ALA A 150 8.30 13.95 13.43
CA ALA A 150 9.37 13.18 14.08
C ALA A 150 9.76 11.94 13.26
N GLU A 151 8.78 11.22 12.71
CA GLU A 151 9.03 10.03 11.90
C GLU A 151 9.80 10.37 10.61
N ILE A 152 9.39 11.41 9.89
CA ILE A 152 10.09 11.82 8.66
C ILE A 152 11.52 12.30 8.97
N ALA A 153 11.70 13.08 10.04
CA ALA A 153 13.02 13.51 10.47
C ALA A 153 13.93 12.32 10.82
N ALA A 154 13.39 11.32 11.54
CA ALA A 154 14.11 10.08 11.86
C ALA A 154 14.48 9.30 10.60
N LYS A 155 13.53 9.13 9.65
CA LYS A 155 13.78 8.50 8.34
C LYS A 155 14.89 9.20 7.58
N ARG A 156 14.86 10.53 7.50
CA ARG A 156 15.90 11.32 6.83
C ARG A 156 17.28 11.13 7.47
N LEU A 157 17.33 11.16 8.81
CA LEU A 157 18.58 11.03 9.56
C LEU A 157 19.28 9.68 9.30
N ILE A 158 18.51 8.59 9.18
CA ILE A 158 19.04 7.23 9.05
C ILE A 158 18.97 6.68 7.62
N GLY A 159 18.77 7.55 6.63
CA GLY A 159 18.70 7.18 5.21
C GLY A 159 17.54 6.25 4.86
N ASN A 160 16.44 6.33 5.60
CA ASN A 160 15.23 5.50 5.51
C ASN A 160 15.52 3.99 5.48
N GLY A 161 16.61 3.57 6.13
CA GLY A 161 16.99 2.18 6.21
C GLY A 161 18.24 1.79 5.42
N LEU A 162 18.72 2.66 4.54
CA LEU A 162 19.94 2.45 3.76
C LEU A 162 21.17 2.50 4.65
N ARG A 163 22.15 1.63 4.38
CA ARG A 163 23.42 1.55 5.12
C ARG A 163 24.59 1.39 4.16
N ARG A 164 25.79 1.84 4.55
CA ARG A 164 27.01 1.68 3.75
C ARG A 164 27.41 0.22 3.54
N LYS A 165 27.14 -0.59 4.55
CA LYS A 165 27.33 -2.04 4.61
C LYS A 165 26.41 -2.58 5.70
N ASP A 166 26.13 -3.87 5.65
CA ASP A 166 25.44 -4.56 6.74
C ASP A 166 26.15 -4.30 8.09
N GLY A 167 25.36 -4.06 9.14
CA GLY A 167 25.86 -3.66 10.46
C GLY A 167 26.42 -2.24 10.59
N GLN A 168 26.64 -1.51 9.50
CA GLN A 168 27.12 -0.12 9.55
C GLN A 168 25.98 0.90 9.51
N LEU A 169 26.27 2.12 9.96
CA LEU A 169 25.31 3.23 9.93
C LEU A 169 25.22 3.86 8.55
N PHE A 170 24.13 4.59 8.33
CA PHE A 170 24.03 5.52 7.22
C PHE A 170 24.98 6.70 7.43
N THR A 171 25.72 7.10 6.39
CA THR A 171 26.65 8.25 6.45
C THR A 171 26.43 9.26 5.32
N GLY A 172 25.47 9.01 4.42
CA GLY A 172 25.19 9.86 3.27
C GLY A 172 25.00 9.09 1.97
N TYR A 173 24.57 9.83 0.95
CA TYR A 173 24.31 9.36 -0.40
C TYR A 173 25.50 9.62 -1.34
N PRO A 174 25.60 8.91 -2.48
CA PRO A 174 24.78 7.74 -2.84
C PRO A 174 25.15 6.51 -2.00
N VAL A 175 24.17 5.62 -1.80
CA VAL A 175 24.42 4.28 -1.25
C VAL A 175 24.48 3.30 -2.40
N VAL A 176 25.65 2.71 -2.61
CA VAL A 176 25.91 1.75 -3.68
C VAL A 176 25.99 0.34 -3.11
N GLY A 177 25.23 -0.60 -3.68
CA GLY A 177 25.19 -1.99 -3.21
C GLY A 177 24.61 -2.96 -4.23
N PHE A 178 24.74 -4.26 -3.99
CA PHE A 178 24.19 -5.27 -4.91
C PHE A 178 22.66 -5.17 -5.00
N GLN A 179 22.10 -5.27 -6.21
CA GLN A 179 20.66 -5.10 -6.43
C GLN A 179 19.81 -5.95 -5.49
N GLY A 180 20.17 -7.22 -5.28
CA GLY A 180 19.43 -8.09 -4.37
C GLY A 180 19.37 -7.55 -2.95
N LYS A 181 20.48 -7.00 -2.44
CA LYS A 181 20.57 -6.41 -1.09
C LYS A 181 19.97 -5.01 -0.97
N MET A 182 19.86 -4.29 -2.08
CA MET A 182 19.22 -2.97 -2.14
C MET A 182 17.70 -3.08 -2.37
N GLN A 183 17.24 -4.15 -3.03
CA GLN A 183 15.84 -4.45 -3.28
C GLN A 183 15.19 -5.16 -2.09
N THR A 184 15.85 -6.18 -1.50
CA THR A 184 15.33 -6.81 -0.29
C THR A 184 15.44 -5.83 0.86
N SER A 185 14.32 -5.59 1.53
CA SER A 185 14.25 -4.67 2.64
C SER A 185 13.85 -5.42 3.90
N GLY A 186 14.68 -5.34 4.93
CA GLY A 186 14.31 -5.75 6.27
C GLY A 186 14.97 -7.06 6.72
N SER A 187 15.50 -6.99 7.93
CA SER A 187 16.11 -8.10 8.66
C SER A 187 15.12 -8.89 9.50
N CYS A 188 13.84 -8.48 9.59
CA CYS A 188 12.97 -9.02 10.62
C CYS A 188 12.71 -10.53 10.51
N ALA A 189 12.36 -11.03 9.32
CA ALA A 189 12.07 -12.45 9.11
C ALA A 189 13.31 -13.35 9.31
N HIS A 190 14.51 -12.77 9.32
CA HIS A 190 15.78 -13.46 9.56
C HIS A 190 16.24 -13.38 11.02
N SER A 191 15.51 -12.65 11.87
CA SER A 191 15.83 -12.59 13.29
C SER A 191 15.51 -13.93 13.97
N ALA A 192 16.41 -14.37 14.87
CA ALA A 192 16.22 -15.64 15.58
C ALA A 192 14.90 -15.60 16.36
N ALA A 193 14.04 -16.60 16.14
CA ALA A 193 12.74 -16.75 16.83
C ALA A 193 12.89 -16.79 18.36
N SER A 194 14.10 -17.05 18.86
CA SER A 194 14.46 -17.10 20.27
C SER A 194 14.80 -15.74 20.89
N SER A 195 14.81 -14.63 20.16
CA SER A 195 15.05 -13.30 20.77
C SER A 195 13.84 -12.90 21.62
N PRO A 196 13.93 -12.89 22.97
CA PRO A 196 12.74 -12.67 23.81
C PRO A 196 12.27 -11.21 23.83
N LEU A 197 13.07 -10.27 23.31
CA LEU A 197 12.84 -8.82 23.42
C LEU A 197 12.63 -8.13 22.07
N LYS A 198 12.89 -8.81 20.95
CA LYS A 198 12.80 -8.22 19.61
C LYS A 198 11.93 -9.05 18.69
N ALA A 199 11.14 -8.38 17.86
CA ALA A 199 10.25 -9.02 16.91
C ALA A 199 9.88 -8.06 15.77
N CYS A 200 9.13 -8.56 14.77
CA CYS A 200 8.55 -7.70 13.75
C CYS A 200 7.47 -6.84 14.37
N ALA A 201 7.38 -5.58 13.94
CA ALA A 201 6.46 -4.63 14.55
C ALA A 201 4.98 -5.06 14.47
N TRP A 202 4.63 -5.93 13.51
CA TRP A 202 3.28 -6.50 13.29
C TRP A 202 3.12 -7.93 13.83
N ASP A 203 4.07 -8.44 14.63
CA ASP A 203 3.95 -9.79 15.19
C ASP A 203 2.72 -9.88 16.11
N PRO A 204 1.82 -10.85 15.88
CA PRO A 204 0.52 -10.90 16.56
C PRO A 204 0.61 -11.26 18.04
N ARG A 205 1.78 -11.68 18.54
CA ARG A 205 1.97 -12.06 19.96
C ARG A 205 1.96 -10.86 20.91
N PHE A 206 2.07 -9.63 20.39
CA PHE A 206 1.96 -8.41 21.18
C PHE A 206 1.18 -7.31 20.44
N LYS A 207 0.80 -6.28 21.19
CA LYS A 207 0.03 -5.13 20.65
C LYS A 207 0.94 -4.13 19.94
N GLY A 208 1.50 -4.55 18.79
CA GLY A 208 2.39 -3.76 17.95
C GLY A 208 1.67 -2.91 16.91
N LEU A 209 2.34 -2.63 15.79
CA LEU A 209 1.79 -1.86 14.68
C LEU A 209 0.70 -2.65 13.95
N PHE A 210 -0.41 -1.96 13.69
CA PHE A 210 -1.58 -2.52 13.02
C PHE A 210 -2.31 -1.40 12.27
N PHE A 211 -2.39 -1.53 10.95
CA PHE A 211 -2.81 -0.44 10.07
C PHE A 211 -3.54 -0.99 8.85
N TYR A 212 -4.25 -0.09 8.18
CA TYR A 212 -4.74 -0.33 6.83
C TYR A 212 -3.70 0.11 5.81
N GLU A 213 -3.74 -0.51 4.64
CA GLU A 213 -3.03 -0.08 3.46
C GLU A 213 -3.99 -0.10 2.27
N SER A 214 -4.16 1.06 1.65
CA SER A 214 -4.87 1.19 0.39
C SER A 214 -3.90 1.45 -0.73
N THR A 215 -4.10 0.72 -1.82
CA THR A 215 -3.25 0.79 -3.00
C THR A 215 -4.09 0.88 -4.26
N ALA A 216 -3.93 2.02 -4.93
CA ALA A 216 -4.63 2.39 -6.14
C ALA A 216 -3.65 2.43 -7.32
N VAL A 217 -4.08 1.90 -8.46
CA VAL A 217 -3.30 1.88 -9.69
C VAL A 217 -3.99 2.71 -10.77
N PHE A 218 -3.24 3.66 -11.33
CA PHE A 218 -3.71 4.67 -12.26
C PHE A 218 -2.95 4.62 -13.57
N SER A 219 -3.57 5.10 -14.65
CA SER A 219 -2.81 5.62 -15.79
C SER A 219 -2.12 6.93 -15.38
N PRO A 220 -0.98 7.30 -16.01
CA PRO A 220 -0.26 8.53 -15.66
C PRO A 220 -1.15 9.79 -15.70
N ALA A 221 -2.00 9.92 -16.72
CA ALA A 221 -2.91 11.06 -16.86
C ALA A 221 -3.93 11.15 -15.72
N ARG A 222 -4.47 10.02 -15.27
CA ARG A 222 -5.43 9.99 -14.15
C ARG A 222 -4.74 10.21 -12.81
N PHE A 223 -3.52 9.73 -12.65
CA PHE A 223 -2.73 9.97 -11.45
C PHE A 223 -2.50 11.47 -11.21
N ARG A 224 -2.12 12.23 -12.25
CA ARG A 224 -1.98 13.69 -12.16
C ARG A 224 -3.26 14.36 -11.62
N SER A 225 -4.40 14.01 -12.19
CA SER A 225 -5.70 14.56 -11.77
C SER A 225 -6.08 14.15 -10.34
N PHE A 226 -5.75 12.92 -9.94
CA PHE A 226 -5.93 12.44 -8.57
C PHE A 226 -5.10 13.28 -7.58
N ILE A 227 -3.81 13.51 -7.85
CA ILE A 227 -2.95 14.32 -6.98
C ILE A 227 -3.49 15.75 -6.84
N LEU A 228 -3.97 16.36 -7.93
CA LEU A 228 -4.58 17.69 -7.87
C LEU A 228 -5.83 17.74 -6.98
N ASP A 229 -6.67 16.70 -6.99
CA ASP A 229 -7.82 16.62 -6.10
C ASP A 229 -7.41 16.37 -4.63
N VAL A 230 -6.41 15.52 -4.39
CA VAL A 230 -5.88 15.31 -3.03
C VAL A 230 -5.22 16.59 -2.49
N LYS A 231 -4.55 17.38 -3.34
CA LYS A 231 -4.03 18.70 -2.96
C LYS A 231 -5.14 19.66 -2.54
N LYS A 232 -6.28 19.68 -3.24
CA LYS A 232 -7.44 20.49 -2.80
C LYS A 232 -7.92 20.07 -1.40
N LEU A 233 -7.96 18.77 -1.11
CA LEU A 233 -8.32 18.28 0.23
C LEU A 233 -7.28 18.70 1.29
N ARG A 234 -5.99 18.55 0.98
CA ARG A 234 -4.90 19.02 1.84
C ARG A 234 -5.02 20.52 2.11
N ASP A 235 -5.28 21.33 1.10
CA ASP A 235 -5.29 22.78 1.20
C ASP A 235 -6.47 23.33 2.05
N LEU A 236 -7.49 22.51 2.32
CA LEU A 236 -8.54 22.85 3.30
C LEU A 236 -8.00 22.83 4.73
N ASP A 237 -7.22 21.81 5.07
CA ASP A 237 -6.54 21.64 6.36
C ASP A 237 -5.48 20.53 6.26
N PRO A 238 -4.19 20.89 6.12
CA PRO A 238 -3.11 19.93 5.94
C PRO A 238 -2.95 18.95 7.10
N ASP A 239 -3.36 19.35 8.31
CA ASP A 239 -3.21 18.54 9.51
C ASP A 239 -4.04 17.24 9.44
N ASN A 240 -5.14 17.24 8.67
CA ASN A 240 -5.93 16.04 8.44
C ASN A 240 -5.17 14.94 7.67
N MET A 241 -4.05 15.30 7.04
CA MET A 241 -3.20 14.37 6.30
C MET A 241 -2.07 13.78 7.15
N CYS A 242 -1.83 14.28 8.36
CA CYS A 242 -0.74 13.82 9.23
C CYS A 242 -0.81 12.31 9.54
N GLY A 243 -2.01 11.71 9.46
CA GLY A 243 -2.21 10.29 9.70
C GLY A 243 -1.42 9.35 8.79
N VAL A 244 -1.28 9.66 7.49
CA VAL A 244 -0.46 8.85 6.57
C VAL A 244 1.02 9.21 6.64
N ASP A 245 1.34 10.45 7.03
CA ASP A 245 2.71 10.94 7.12
C ASP A 245 3.46 10.34 8.33
N VAL A 246 2.73 9.86 9.34
CA VAL A 246 3.26 8.94 10.38
C VAL A 246 3.81 7.63 9.79
N TYR A 247 3.35 7.26 8.60
CA TYR A 247 3.84 6.09 7.86
C TYR A 247 4.76 6.53 6.72
N ASN A 248 4.49 6.11 5.48
CA ASN A 248 5.30 6.45 4.30
C ASN A 248 4.70 7.60 3.48
N GLY A 249 3.69 8.29 4.00
CA GLY A 249 2.86 9.18 3.18
C GLY A 249 2.15 8.36 2.09
N LEU A 250 1.99 8.98 0.92
CA LEU A 250 1.60 8.30 -0.31
C LEU A 250 2.86 7.84 -1.04
N LEU A 251 3.14 6.54 -1.03
CA LEU A 251 4.24 5.92 -1.74
C LEU A 251 3.85 5.67 -3.19
N VAL A 252 4.52 6.33 -4.12
CA VAL A 252 4.28 6.28 -5.56
C VAL A 252 5.36 5.46 -6.23
N ARG A 253 4.92 4.46 -7.01
CA ARG A 253 5.77 3.50 -7.70
C ARG A 253 5.31 3.35 -9.14
N PHE A 254 6.20 2.91 -10.00
CA PHE A 254 5.95 2.79 -11.44
C PHE A 254 6.01 1.32 -11.87
N VAL A 255 5.02 0.91 -12.67
CA VAL A 255 4.88 -0.48 -13.12
C VAL A 255 4.66 -0.49 -14.63
N ARG A 256 5.44 -1.31 -15.34
CA ARG A 256 5.26 -1.53 -16.78
C ARG A 256 3.98 -2.30 -17.09
N ARG A 257 3.48 -2.13 -18.30
CA ARG A 257 2.36 -2.93 -18.85
C ARG A 257 2.64 -4.44 -18.75
N SER A 258 1.58 -5.22 -18.62
CA SER A 258 1.59 -6.68 -18.54
C SER A 258 0.43 -7.25 -19.36
N GLU A 259 0.67 -8.36 -20.05
CA GLU A 259 -0.35 -9.10 -20.82
C GLU A 259 -1.30 -9.93 -19.96
N ALA A 260 -1.09 -9.93 -18.64
CA ALA A 260 -1.92 -10.66 -17.72
C ALA A 260 -3.36 -10.12 -17.67
N TRP A 261 -4.34 -11.02 -17.63
CA TRP A 261 -5.75 -10.63 -17.73
C TRP A 261 -6.24 -9.70 -16.63
N LEU A 262 -5.67 -9.84 -15.42
CA LEU A 262 -5.90 -8.94 -14.28
C LEU A 262 -4.66 -8.11 -13.92
N GLY A 263 -3.71 -8.00 -14.85
CA GLY A 263 -2.51 -7.18 -14.72
C GLY A 263 -2.73 -5.72 -15.16
N GLN A 264 -1.61 -5.03 -15.41
CA GLN A 264 -1.64 -3.63 -15.86
C GLN A 264 -1.74 -3.57 -17.39
N PRO A 265 -2.85 -3.09 -17.99
CA PRO A 265 -3.00 -3.03 -19.44
C PRO A 265 -2.11 -1.96 -20.10
N GLU A 266 -1.51 -1.09 -19.29
CA GLU A 266 -0.68 0.05 -19.70
C GLU A 266 0.39 0.30 -18.63
N ASP A 267 1.43 1.06 -18.98
CA ASP A 267 2.37 1.58 -17.98
C ASP A 267 1.60 2.42 -16.95
N SER A 268 1.78 2.11 -15.68
CA SER A 268 0.89 2.53 -14.61
C SER A 268 1.65 3.15 -13.44
N VAL A 269 0.96 4.05 -12.74
CA VAL A 269 1.40 4.63 -11.47
C VAL A 269 0.64 3.94 -10.35
N VAL A 270 1.37 3.38 -9.39
CA VAL A 270 0.82 2.71 -8.20
C VAL A 270 1.03 3.61 -7.01
N VAL A 271 -0.01 3.82 -6.21
CA VAL A 271 0.02 4.67 -5.03
C VAL A 271 -0.42 3.84 -3.84
N ASP A 272 0.47 3.63 -2.88
CA ASP A 272 0.19 2.99 -1.60
C ASP A 272 0.10 4.04 -0.49
N PHE A 273 -0.87 3.94 0.40
CA PHE A 273 -0.92 4.78 1.59
C PHE A 273 -1.43 3.98 2.80
N ASN A 274 -0.64 4.04 3.86
CA ASN A 274 -0.92 3.35 5.12
C ASN A 274 -1.52 4.33 6.11
N TYR A 275 -2.54 3.89 6.85
CA TYR A 275 -3.18 4.72 7.85
C TYR A 275 -3.72 3.88 9.01
N TYR A 276 -3.99 4.56 10.12
CA TYR A 276 -4.41 3.93 11.36
C TYR A 276 -5.63 3.03 11.17
N ARG A 277 -5.54 1.81 11.73
CA ARG A 277 -6.66 0.89 11.90
C ARG A 277 -6.89 0.66 13.39
N ALA A 278 -8.08 0.97 13.90
CA ALA A 278 -8.43 0.64 15.28
C ALA A 278 -8.52 -0.89 15.50
N ALA A 279 -8.35 -1.33 16.76
CA ALA A 279 -8.57 -2.74 17.10
C ALA A 279 -10.06 -3.11 16.99
N ASP A 280 -10.93 -2.20 17.42
CA ASP A 280 -12.37 -2.28 17.20
C ASP A 280 -12.70 -1.79 15.77
N PRO A 281 -13.29 -2.63 14.91
CA PRO A 281 -13.66 -2.25 13.54
C PRO A 281 -14.75 -1.16 13.48
N SER A 282 -15.47 -0.93 14.58
CA SER A 282 -16.51 0.09 14.69
C SER A 282 -16.00 1.43 15.25
N ALA A 283 -14.71 1.53 15.57
CA ALA A 283 -14.09 2.76 16.03
C ALA A 283 -13.54 3.56 14.84
N ALA A 284 -13.94 4.83 14.76
CA ALA A 284 -13.45 5.75 13.74
C ALA A 284 -12.01 6.20 14.01
N ARG A 285 -11.29 6.57 12.95
CA ARG A 285 -9.97 7.23 13.04
C ARG A 285 -10.07 8.75 12.87
N LEU A 286 -9.04 9.46 13.27
CA LEU A 286 -8.85 10.88 12.95
C LEU A 286 -8.91 11.10 11.45
N SER A 287 -9.67 12.12 11.05
CA SER A 287 -9.86 12.48 9.64
C SER A 287 -10.39 11.30 8.81
N GLN A 288 -11.24 10.46 9.41
CA GLN A 288 -11.92 9.33 8.74
C GLN A 288 -12.54 9.77 7.42
N ASP A 289 -13.21 10.93 7.41
CA ASP A 289 -13.91 11.46 6.26
C ASP A 289 -12.96 11.83 5.13
N VAL A 290 -11.84 12.49 5.44
CA VAL A 290 -10.80 12.85 4.46
C VAL A 290 -10.24 11.59 3.77
N TRP A 291 -9.92 10.55 4.54
CA TRP A 291 -9.34 9.34 3.95
C TRP A 291 -10.34 8.47 3.21
N GLU A 292 -11.59 8.41 3.63
CA GLU A 292 -12.67 7.80 2.84
C GLU A 292 -12.93 8.58 1.54
N GLU A 293 -12.76 9.89 1.55
CA GLU A 293 -12.85 10.71 0.35
C GLU A 293 -11.67 10.49 -0.60
N VAL A 294 -10.44 10.40 -0.09
CA VAL A 294 -9.25 10.06 -0.90
C VAL A 294 -9.42 8.70 -1.58
N GLU A 295 -9.95 7.71 -0.90
CA GLU A 295 -10.25 6.41 -1.52
C GLU A 295 -11.34 6.51 -2.59
N GLN A 296 -12.39 7.31 -2.38
CA GLN A 296 -13.44 7.51 -3.38
C GLN A 296 -12.95 8.34 -4.57
N LEU A 297 -12.07 9.33 -4.35
CA LEU A 297 -11.35 10.02 -5.42
C LEU A 297 -10.57 9.00 -6.26
N ALA A 298 -9.80 8.12 -5.63
CA ALA A 298 -9.02 7.11 -6.33
C ALA A 298 -9.90 6.11 -7.09
N PHE A 299 -10.77 5.38 -6.38
CA PHE A 299 -11.45 4.20 -6.92
C PHE A 299 -12.76 4.50 -7.65
N VAL A 300 -13.41 5.64 -7.37
CA VAL A 300 -14.69 6.03 -7.97
C VAL A 300 -14.46 7.13 -9.01
N LYS A 301 -13.96 8.31 -8.61
CA LYS A 301 -13.80 9.45 -9.54
C LYS A 301 -12.77 9.17 -10.63
N HIS A 302 -11.60 8.66 -10.25
CA HIS A 302 -10.50 8.39 -11.17
C HIS A 302 -10.46 6.93 -11.66
N GLY A 303 -11.39 6.08 -11.19
CA GLY A 303 -11.54 4.70 -11.64
C GLY A 303 -10.27 3.86 -11.50
N ALA A 304 -9.46 4.12 -10.48
CA ALA A 304 -8.22 3.38 -10.22
C ALA A 304 -8.51 1.89 -10.00
N ARG A 305 -7.59 1.05 -10.48
CA ARG A 305 -7.61 -0.39 -10.24
C ARG A 305 -7.09 -0.68 -8.82
N PRO A 306 -7.77 -1.54 -8.03
CA PRO A 306 -7.27 -1.90 -6.71
C PRO A 306 -6.14 -2.93 -6.82
N HIS A 307 -5.15 -2.82 -5.97
CA HIS A 307 -4.20 -3.91 -5.70
C HIS A 307 -4.91 -5.08 -4.99
N TRP A 308 -4.72 -6.30 -5.47
CA TRP A 308 -5.50 -7.48 -5.05
C TRP A 308 -5.31 -7.91 -3.60
N ALA A 309 -4.11 -7.82 -3.03
CA ALA A 309 -3.85 -8.21 -1.63
C ALA A 309 -3.81 -7.06 -0.63
N LYS A 310 -4.30 -5.89 -1.04
CA LYS A 310 -4.39 -4.72 -0.19
C LYS A 310 -5.83 -4.21 -0.25
N ASN A 311 -6.07 -3.06 0.35
CA ASN A 311 -7.36 -2.37 0.35
C ASN A 311 -8.45 -3.00 1.23
N ARG A 312 -9.39 -2.13 1.59
CA ARG A 312 -10.69 -2.49 2.17
C ARG A 312 -11.67 -2.85 1.05
N MET A 313 -12.81 -3.47 1.40
CA MET A 313 -13.79 -3.97 0.41
C MET A 313 -14.32 -2.87 -0.52
N VAL A 314 -14.47 -1.64 -0.02
CA VAL A 314 -14.91 -0.48 -0.82
C VAL A 314 -14.08 -0.22 -2.08
N ALA A 315 -12.78 -0.56 -2.10
CA ALA A 315 -11.92 -0.37 -3.26
C ALA A 315 -12.27 -1.30 -4.44
N PHE A 316 -12.86 -2.47 -4.13
CA PHE A 316 -13.22 -3.50 -5.10
C PHE A 316 -14.62 -3.33 -5.69
N ARG A 317 -15.36 -2.28 -5.29
CA ARG A 317 -16.66 -1.99 -5.89
C ARG A 317 -16.52 -1.79 -7.40
N GLY A 318 -17.28 -2.56 -8.18
CA GLY A 318 -17.26 -2.52 -9.64
C GLY A 318 -15.92 -2.97 -10.25
N VAL A 319 -15.10 -3.74 -9.52
CA VAL A 319 -13.75 -4.14 -9.96
C VAL A 319 -13.75 -4.86 -11.31
N GLN A 320 -14.80 -5.61 -11.62
CA GLN A 320 -14.95 -6.34 -12.88
C GLN A 320 -14.81 -5.41 -14.10
N GLY A 321 -15.40 -4.22 -14.03
CA GLY A 321 -15.35 -3.21 -15.11
C GLY A 321 -14.02 -2.47 -15.21
N LYS A 322 -13.09 -2.68 -14.25
CA LYS A 322 -11.78 -2.00 -14.22
C LYS A 322 -10.69 -2.76 -14.95
N TYR A 323 -10.95 -4.02 -15.35
CA TYR A 323 -9.97 -4.91 -15.99
C TYR A 323 -10.49 -5.41 -17.35
N PRO A 324 -9.87 -5.00 -18.48
CA PRO A 324 -10.28 -5.47 -19.81
C PRO A 324 -10.25 -6.99 -19.98
N GLY A 325 -9.34 -7.68 -19.28
CA GLY A 325 -9.21 -9.14 -19.34
C GLY A 325 -10.21 -9.92 -18.46
N TRP A 326 -11.16 -9.25 -17.79
CA TRP A 326 -12.08 -9.87 -16.83
C TRP A 326 -12.85 -11.07 -17.40
N ALA A 327 -13.42 -10.94 -18.60
CA ALA A 327 -14.22 -12.00 -19.20
C ALA A 327 -13.41 -13.28 -19.45
N ARG A 328 -12.14 -13.13 -19.88
CA ARG A 328 -11.21 -14.26 -20.10
C ARG A 328 -10.86 -14.93 -18.78
N PHE A 329 -10.56 -14.13 -17.76
CA PHE A 329 -10.31 -14.63 -16.40
C PHE A 329 -11.51 -15.40 -15.85
N ALA A 330 -12.71 -14.83 -15.90
CA ALA A 330 -13.92 -15.46 -15.39
C ALA A 330 -14.25 -16.78 -16.13
N ALA A 331 -14.01 -16.83 -17.44
CA ALA A 331 -14.18 -18.05 -18.23
C ALA A 331 -13.19 -19.14 -17.81
N ALA A 332 -11.91 -18.81 -17.68
CA ALA A 332 -10.88 -19.74 -17.25
C ALA A 332 -11.13 -20.24 -15.81
N LYS A 333 -11.53 -19.37 -14.88
CA LYS A 333 -11.91 -19.77 -13.52
C LYS A 333 -13.00 -20.84 -13.53
N ARG A 334 -14.07 -20.64 -14.30
CA ARG A 334 -15.17 -21.63 -14.41
C ARG A 334 -14.73 -22.94 -15.05
N GLN A 335 -13.78 -22.90 -15.98
CA GLN A 335 -13.27 -24.10 -16.64
C GLN A 335 -12.34 -24.90 -15.72
N LEU A 336 -11.46 -24.22 -14.98
CA LEU A 336 -10.42 -24.83 -14.15
C LEU A 336 -10.96 -25.28 -12.78
N ASP A 337 -11.94 -24.57 -12.22
CA ASP A 337 -12.58 -24.91 -10.96
C ASP A 337 -14.12 -24.85 -11.08
N PRO A 338 -14.74 -25.80 -11.82
CA PRO A 338 -16.17 -25.81 -12.07
C PRO A 338 -17.02 -26.04 -10.81
N ARG A 339 -16.40 -26.55 -9.72
CA ARG A 339 -17.06 -26.79 -8.44
C ARG A 339 -16.81 -25.69 -7.40
N GLY A 340 -16.00 -24.68 -7.73
CA GLY A 340 -15.63 -23.62 -6.79
C GLY A 340 -14.90 -24.15 -5.55
N LEU A 341 -14.11 -25.23 -5.68
CA LEU A 341 -13.35 -25.80 -4.55
C LEU A 341 -12.43 -24.78 -3.90
N PHE A 342 -11.97 -23.83 -4.71
CA PHE A 342 -11.00 -22.84 -4.28
C PHE A 342 -11.66 -21.50 -3.92
N ASP A 343 -12.96 -21.32 -4.14
CA ASP A 343 -13.65 -20.11 -3.74
C ASP A 343 -13.68 -19.91 -2.22
N SER A 344 -13.83 -18.64 -1.83
CA SER A 344 -13.92 -18.17 -0.46
C SER A 344 -14.97 -17.07 -0.38
N PRO A 345 -15.51 -16.75 0.81
CA PRO A 345 -16.43 -15.61 0.96
C PRO A 345 -15.87 -14.30 0.38
N TRP A 346 -14.56 -14.07 0.55
CA TRP A 346 -13.90 -12.91 -0.03
C TRP A 346 -13.92 -12.92 -1.56
N SER A 347 -13.62 -14.04 -2.21
CA SER A 347 -13.66 -14.13 -3.68
C SER A 347 -15.09 -14.06 -4.20
N ASP A 348 -16.08 -14.56 -3.47
CA ASP A 348 -17.49 -14.41 -3.84
C ASP A 348 -17.93 -12.94 -3.81
N ASP A 349 -17.50 -12.20 -2.79
CA ASP A 349 -17.80 -10.78 -2.65
C ASP A 349 -17.06 -9.94 -3.71
N VAL A 350 -15.75 -10.15 -3.85
CA VAL A 350 -14.89 -9.32 -4.72
C VAL A 350 -14.94 -9.75 -6.19
N VAL A 351 -14.78 -11.05 -6.45
CA VAL A 351 -14.78 -11.60 -7.82
C VAL A 351 -16.19 -11.88 -8.29
N GLY A 352 -17.04 -12.44 -7.44
CA GLY A 352 -18.46 -12.67 -7.77
C GLY A 352 -19.27 -11.38 -7.89
N GLY A 353 -18.79 -10.27 -7.31
CA GLY A 353 -19.45 -8.96 -7.39
C GLY A 353 -20.71 -8.89 -6.52
N LYS A 354 -20.76 -9.65 -5.43
CA LYS A 354 -21.87 -9.63 -4.50
C LYS A 354 -21.89 -8.32 -3.72
N GLU A 355 -23.05 -7.68 -3.67
CA GLU A 355 -23.22 -6.49 -2.83
C GLU A 355 -23.22 -6.90 -1.34
N LEU A 356 -22.36 -6.24 -0.55
CA LEU A 356 -22.26 -6.47 0.89
C LEU A 356 -23.45 -5.81 1.62
N SER A 357 -23.94 -6.47 2.67
CA SER A 357 -24.93 -5.88 3.57
C SER A 357 -24.41 -4.59 4.20
N LYS A 358 -25.30 -3.60 4.32
CA LYS A 358 -25.01 -2.35 5.02
C LYS A 358 -25.48 -2.44 6.46
N ASP A 359 -24.62 -2.97 7.30
CA ASP A 359 -24.83 -3.12 8.72
C ASP A 359 -24.32 -1.89 9.50
N ASP A 360 -24.65 -1.79 10.78
CA ASP A 360 -24.20 -0.68 11.61
C ASP A 360 -22.67 -0.62 11.70
N GLY A 361 -22.11 0.58 11.54
CA GLY A 361 -20.66 0.80 11.51
C GLY A 361 -19.92 0.28 10.26
N CYS A 362 -20.61 -0.26 9.25
CA CYS A 362 -19.94 -0.91 8.09
C CYS A 362 -18.97 0.00 7.32
N ALA A 363 -19.16 1.33 7.36
CA ALA A 363 -18.33 2.26 6.61
C ALA A 363 -16.97 2.49 7.28
N LEU A 364 -16.92 2.43 8.62
CA LEU A 364 -15.70 2.69 9.39
C LEU A 364 -14.60 1.68 9.06
N ASP A 365 -14.98 0.41 8.89
CA ASP A 365 -14.09 -0.68 8.47
C ASP A 365 -13.96 -0.82 6.94
N GLY A 366 -14.65 0.03 6.17
CA GLY A 366 -14.59 0.04 4.70
C GLY A 366 -15.25 -1.17 4.05
N ARG A 367 -16.28 -1.72 4.71
CA ARG A 367 -17.14 -2.77 4.15
C ARG A 367 -18.24 -2.20 3.26
N CYS A 368 -18.63 -0.95 3.50
CA CYS A 368 -19.63 -0.25 2.71
C CYS A 368 -19.26 1.23 2.51
N VAL A 369 -19.88 1.89 1.53
CA VAL A 369 -19.94 3.36 1.47
C VAL A 369 -21.21 3.80 2.20
N CYS A 370 -21.09 4.76 3.11
CA CYS A 370 -22.20 5.18 3.96
C CYS A 370 -23.36 5.75 3.13
N SER A 371 -24.57 5.58 3.64
CA SER A 371 -25.80 6.16 3.06
C SER A 371 -26.75 6.60 4.16
N GLU A 372 -26.70 5.94 5.32
CA GLU A 372 -27.38 6.30 6.55
C GLU A 372 -26.36 6.58 7.64
N ASP A 373 -26.74 7.37 8.65
CA ASP A 373 -25.86 7.73 9.75
C ASP A 373 -25.43 6.50 10.57
N ARG A 374 -26.29 5.48 10.72
CA ARG A 374 -25.96 4.22 11.43
C ARG A 374 -24.73 3.48 10.87
N HIS A 375 -24.39 3.68 9.59
CA HIS A 375 -23.19 3.10 8.99
C HIS A 375 -21.88 3.72 9.51
N CYS A 376 -21.97 4.87 10.18
CA CYS A 376 -20.84 5.67 10.66
C CYS A 376 -20.68 5.68 12.18
N SER A 377 -21.44 4.90 12.95
CA SER A 377 -21.44 4.95 14.42
C SER A 377 -21.84 6.32 15.03
N PRO A 378 -23.11 6.74 14.92
CA PRO A 378 -23.61 8.00 15.50
C PRO A 378 -23.39 8.13 17.00
N GLY A 379 -23.39 7.01 17.75
CA GLY A 379 -23.06 7.01 19.18
C GLY A 379 -21.63 7.44 19.50
N GLN A 380 -20.73 7.47 18.50
CA GLN A 380 -19.37 8.02 18.61
C GLN A 380 -19.27 9.43 18.00
N GLY A 381 -20.39 10.04 17.60
CA GLY A 381 -20.46 11.37 17.00
C GLY A 381 -20.11 11.42 15.52
N TYR A 382 -20.17 10.29 14.81
CA TYR A 382 -19.85 10.20 13.38
C TYR A 382 -21.11 9.92 12.56
N TYR A 383 -21.25 10.67 11.46
CA TYR A 383 -22.46 10.66 10.63
C TYR A 383 -22.12 10.63 9.15
N CYS A 384 -23.04 10.13 8.33
CA CYS A 384 -22.83 10.02 6.90
C CYS A 384 -23.04 11.38 6.22
N ARG A 385 -21.98 11.96 5.68
CA ARG A 385 -21.96 13.29 5.04
C ARG A 385 -21.40 13.19 3.62
N THR A 386 -21.54 14.28 2.86
CA THR A 386 -20.88 14.42 1.55
C THR A 386 -19.39 14.71 1.72
N GLY A 387 -18.60 14.34 0.72
CA GLY A 387 -17.20 14.76 0.61
C GLY A 387 -17.04 16.29 0.62
N LEU A 388 -15.85 16.75 1.00
CA LEU A 388 -15.44 18.15 1.05
C LEU A 388 -15.12 18.71 -0.34
N VAL A 389 -14.46 17.92 -1.19
CA VAL A 389 -14.00 18.29 -2.55
C VAL A 389 -14.75 17.48 -3.62
N PHE A 390 -14.91 16.18 -3.41
CA PHE A 390 -15.70 15.29 -4.27
C PHE A 390 -17.07 15.10 -3.64
N THR A 391 -18.02 15.96 -4.02
CA THR A 391 -19.35 16.06 -3.40
C THR A 391 -20.21 14.79 -3.53
N GLU A 392 -19.93 13.96 -4.53
CA GLU A 392 -20.57 12.65 -4.75
C GLU A 392 -20.04 11.57 -3.80
N ALA A 393 -18.89 11.80 -3.14
CA ALA A 393 -18.40 10.91 -2.10
C ALA A 393 -19.33 10.94 -0.89
N ARG A 394 -19.46 9.79 -0.23
CA ARG A 394 -20.15 9.67 1.06
C ARG A 394 -19.17 9.20 2.12
N VAL A 395 -19.07 9.96 3.20
CA VAL A 395 -18.00 9.82 4.18
C VAL A 395 -18.53 9.92 5.61
N CYS A 396 -17.89 9.22 6.54
CA CYS A 396 -18.19 9.27 7.95
C CYS A 396 -17.43 10.42 8.61
N ARG A 397 -18.13 11.54 8.79
CA ARG A 397 -17.58 12.77 9.37
C ARG A 397 -18.04 12.93 10.80
N TYR A 398 -17.10 13.32 11.67
CA TYR A 398 -17.42 13.67 13.04
C TYR A 398 -18.18 15.00 13.13
N SER A 399 -19.21 15.06 13.97
CA SER A 399 -19.94 16.29 14.31
C SER A 399 -20.28 16.33 15.80
N ALA A 400 -19.61 17.21 16.56
CA ALA A 400 -19.88 17.39 17.99
C ALA A 400 -21.32 17.89 18.25
N SER A 401 -21.85 18.70 17.33
CA SER A 401 -23.17 19.34 17.46
C SER A 401 -24.37 18.38 17.43
N GLN A 402 -24.14 17.11 17.07
CA GLN A 402 -25.21 16.12 16.87
C GLN A 402 -25.16 14.97 17.89
N LEU A 403 -24.22 15.00 18.84
CA LEU A 403 -24.20 14.10 19.99
C LEU A 403 -25.41 14.45 20.88
N VAL A 404 -26.49 13.67 20.75
CA VAL A 404 -27.67 13.74 21.63
C VAL A 404 -27.49 12.76 22.78
#